data_AF-A0A950TL70-F1
#
_entry.id   AF-A0A950TL70-F1
#
_cell.length_a   1.000
_cell.length_b   1.000
_cell.length_c   1.000
_cell.angle_alpha   90.00
_cell.angle_beta   90.00
_cell.angle_gamma   90.00
#
_symmetry.space_group_name_H-M   'P 1'
#
loop_
_entity.id
_entity.type
_entity.pdbx_description
1 polymer ?
#
loop_
_entity_poly.entity_id
_entity_poly.type
_entity_poly.pdbx_seq_one_letter_code
_entity_poly.pdbx_strand_id
1 'polypeptide(L)' 'LTTEIAELGVEMKDYSRGLIDFPHMRNGRVVFLCWQLGEGDEIEWWHETEAGFAGRQRL' A
#
# COMPACT_ATOMS: atom_id res chain seq x y z
N LEU A 1 18.57 -1.51 -3.72
CA LEU A 1 17.54 -2.21 -2.93
C LEU A 1 16.51 -1.26 -2.32
N THR A 2 16.84 -0.35 -1.39
CA THR A 2 15.83 0.59 -0.85
C THR A 2 15.54 1.79 -1.75
N THR A 3 16.51 2.24 -2.56
CA THR A 3 16.33 3.42 -3.44
C THR A 3 15.36 3.18 -4.60
N GLU A 4 15.45 2.03 -5.28
CA GLU A 4 14.61 1.69 -6.45
C GLU A 4 13.12 1.55 -6.07
N ILE A 5 12.85 1.08 -4.85
CA ILE A 5 11.49 0.91 -4.32
C ILE A 5 10.88 2.27 -3.96
N ALA A 6 11.68 3.18 -3.40
CA ALA A 6 11.24 4.54 -3.09
C ALA A 6 10.97 5.36 -4.37
N GLU A 7 11.71 5.14 -5.44
CA GLU A 7 11.46 5.80 -6.74
C GLU A 7 10.14 5.38 -7.38
N LEU A 8 9.65 4.17 -7.08
CA LEU A 8 8.31 3.70 -7.45
C LEU A 8 7.21 4.25 -6.53
N GLY A 9 7.57 5.05 -5.53
CA GLY A 9 6.66 5.62 -4.54
C GLY A 9 6.16 4.62 -3.51
N VAL A 10 6.77 3.42 -3.42
CA VAL A 10 6.36 2.39 -2.45
C VAL A 10 6.81 2.80 -1.06
N GLU A 11 5.87 2.86 -0.13
CA GLU A 11 6.10 3.26 1.24
C GLU A 11 6.06 2.03 2.15
N MET A 12 7.19 1.70 2.78
CA MET A 12 7.20 0.70 3.84
C MET A 12 6.68 1.32 5.13
N LYS A 13 5.46 0.97 5.52
CA LYS A 13 4.77 1.53 6.70
C LYS A 13 5.20 0.87 8.00
N ASP A 14 5.42 -0.45 7.98
CA ASP A 14 5.84 -1.20 9.16
C ASP A 14 6.71 -2.39 8.77
N TYR A 15 8.01 -2.29 9.06
CA TYR A 15 9.00 -3.33 8.82
C TYR A 15 8.74 -4.62 9.62
N SER A 16 8.16 -4.50 10.82
CA SER A 16 7.94 -5.65 11.71
C SER A 16 6.78 -6.53 11.24
N ARG A 17 5.78 -5.91 10.60
CA ARG A 17 4.59 -6.58 10.07
C ARG A 17 4.70 -6.88 8.57
N GLY A 18 5.72 -6.34 7.90
CA GLY A 18 5.84 -6.39 6.44
C GLY A 18 4.69 -5.64 5.76
N LEU A 19 4.33 -4.47 6.28
CA LEU A 19 3.27 -3.63 5.74
C LEU A 19 3.84 -2.63 4.73
N ILE A 20 3.30 -2.66 3.52
CA ILE A 20 3.72 -1.83 2.40
C ILE A 20 2.51 -1.20 1.70
N ASP A 21 2.67 0.07 1.34
CA ASP A 21 1.69 0.83 0.58
C ASP A 21 2.26 1.20 -0.80
N PHE A 22 1.42 1.12 -1.83
CA PHE A 22 1.76 1.48 -3.20
C PHE A 22 0.82 2.57 -3.71
N PRO A 23 1.31 3.72 -4.20
CA PRO A 23 0.46 4.74 -4.76
C PRO A 23 -0.21 4.23 -6.03
N HIS A 24 -1.52 4.48 -6.14
CA HIS A 24 -2.33 4.03 -7.26
C HIS A 24 -3.38 5.07 -7.62
N MET A 25 -3.64 5.24 -8.92
CA MET A 25 -4.63 6.20 -9.41
C MET A 25 -6.00 5.51 -9.53
N ARG A 26 -6.95 5.85 -8.64
CA ARG A 26 -8.32 5.33 -8.65
C ARG A 26 -9.29 6.48 -8.87
N ASN A 27 -10.08 6.42 -9.94
CA ASN A 27 -11.10 7.44 -10.27
C ASN A 27 -10.57 8.89 -10.25
N GLY A 28 -9.37 9.12 -10.78
CA GLY A 28 -8.76 10.45 -10.88
C GLY A 28 -8.15 11.00 -9.57
N ARG A 29 -8.06 10.19 -8.51
CA ARG A 29 -7.33 10.52 -7.28
C ARG A 29 -6.30 9.45 -6.93
N VAL A 30 -5.27 9.87 -6.18
CA VAL A 30 -4.28 8.95 -5.62
C VAL A 30 -4.87 8.28 -4.39
N VAL A 31 -4.76 6.96 -4.34
CA VAL A 31 -5.03 6.12 -3.18
C VAL A 31 -3.82 5.22 -2.92
N PHE A 32 -3.76 4.54 -1.78
CA PHE A 32 -2.74 3.54 -1.53
C PHE A 32 -3.33 2.14 -1.66
N LEU A 33 -2.73 1.32 -2.51
CA LEU A 33 -2.88 -0.13 -2.42
C LEU A 33 -2.05 -0.62 -1.24
N CYS A 34 -2.56 -1.58 -0.49
CA CYS A 34 -1.98 -1.95 0.78
C CYS A 34 -1.85 -3.48 0.85
N TRP A 35 -0.65 -3.95 1.13
CA TRP A 35 -0.35 -5.37 1.28
C TRP A 35 0.44 -5.59 2.57
N GLN A 36 0.06 -6.64 3.30
CA GLN A 36 0.77 -7.08 4.48
C GLN A 36 1.30 -8.50 4.29
N LEU A 37 2.49 -8.75 4.82
CA LEU A 37 3.06 -10.10 4.85
C LEU A 37 2.07 -11.10 5.46
N GLY A 38 1.76 -12.14 4.70
CA GLY A 38 0.80 -13.20 5.05
C GLY A 38 -0.56 -13.10 4.36
N GLU A 39 -0.84 -12.03 3.60
CA GLU A 39 -2.10 -11.86 2.86
C GLU A 39 -2.15 -12.61 1.51
N GLY A 40 -1.03 -13.21 1.09
CA GLY A 40 -0.92 -13.97 -0.16
C GLY A 40 -0.14 -13.21 -1.23
N ASP A 41 -0.21 -13.67 -2.48
CA ASP A 41 0.60 -13.14 -3.59
C ASP A 41 -0.09 -11.98 -4.35
N GLU A 42 -1.35 -11.68 -4.03
CA GLU A 42 -2.16 -10.65 -4.70
C GLU A 42 -2.49 -9.48 -3.78
N ILE A 43 -2.60 -8.28 -4.36
CA ILE A 43 -3.05 -7.08 -3.66
C ILE A 43 -4.58 -7.05 -3.67
N GLU A 44 -5.19 -7.28 -2.51
CA GLU A 44 -6.66 -7.28 -2.38
C GLU A 44 -7.24 -6.03 -1.72
N TRP A 45 -6.39 -5.15 -1.17
CA TRP A 45 -6.84 -4.03 -0.36
C TRP A 45 -6.25 -2.69 -0.78
N TRP A 46 -7.02 -1.63 -0.56
CA TRP A 46 -6.59 -0.26 -0.75
C TRP A 46 -7.18 0.63 0.36
N HIS A 47 -6.65 1.82 0.56
CA HIS A 47 -7.24 2.83 1.43
C HIS A 47 -7.00 4.24 0.89
N GLU A 48 -7.80 5.18 1.35
CA GLU A 48 -7.56 6.60 1.11
C GLU A 48 -6.25 7.04 1.78
N THR A 49 -5.59 8.05 1.21
CA THR A 49 -4.28 8.55 1.67
C THR A 49 -4.28 8.99 3.14
N GLU A 50 -5.41 9.47 3.64
CA GLU A 50 -5.58 9.94 5.02
C GLU A 50 -6.12 8.87 5.99
N ALA A 51 -6.67 7.76 5.47
CA ALA A 51 -7.35 6.76 6.30
C ALA A 51 -6.38 5.73 6.90
N GLY A 52 -5.24 5.48 6.24
CA GLY A 52 -4.25 4.49 6.63
C GLY A 52 -4.79 3.05 6.67
N PHE A 53 -4.01 2.15 7.27
CA PHE A 53 -4.31 0.71 7.33
C PHE A 53 -5.68 0.37 7.93
N ALA A 54 -6.15 1.13 8.92
CA ALA A 54 -7.44 0.88 9.58
C ALA A 54 -8.64 1.17 8.65
N GLY A 55 -8.46 1.98 7.61
CA GLY A 55 -9.50 2.34 6.64
C GLY A 55 -9.49 1.52 5.36
N ARG A 56 -8.89 0.31 5.39
CA ARG A 56 -8.78 -0.55 4.20
C ARG A 56 -10.14 -0.97 3.67
N GLN A 57 -10.22 -0.98 2.36
CA GLN A 57 -11.34 -1.41 1.55
C GLN A 57 -10.85 -2.45 0.55
N ARG A 58 -11.70 -3.41 0.21
CA ARG A 58 -11.38 -4.41 -0.81
C ARG A 58 -11.31 -3.73 -2.18
N LEU A 59 -10.35 -4.16 -3.00
CA LEU A 59 -10.15 -3.59 -4.34
C LEU A 59 -11.36 -3.76 -5.24
#